data_AF-A0A645JLU9-F1
#
_entry.id   AF-A0A645JLU9-F1
#
_cell.length_a   1.000
_cell.length_b   1.000
_cell.length_c   1.000
_cell.angle_alpha   90.00
_cell.angle_beta   90.00
_cell.angle_gamma   90.00
#
_symmetry.space_group_name_H-M   'P 1'
#
loop_
_entity.id
_entity.type
_entity.pdbx_description
1 polymer ?
#
loop_
_entity_poly.entity_id
_entity_poly.type
_entity_poly.pdbx_seq_one_letter_code
_entity_poly.pdbx_strand_id
1 'polypeptide(L)' 'MYEILREPDEYLNKDKEYHIICRSGRKSSFTCNELMLKGFKVINVSGGTIDYRGKLEKE' A
#
# COMPACT_ATOMS: atom_id res chain seq x y z
N MET A 1 -1.56 2.29 -13.91
CA MET A 1 -1.07 3.04 -12.70
C MET A 1 -2.08 3.08 -11.54
N TYR A 2 -3.37 2.78 -11.73
CA TYR A 2 -4.31 2.57 -10.62
C TYR A 2 -5.08 1.24 -10.75
N GLU A 3 -4.47 0.24 -11.40
CA GLU A 3 -5.15 -1.04 -11.67
C GLU A 3 -5.64 -1.71 -10.39
N ILE A 4 -4.86 -1.64 -9.30
CA ILE A 4 -5.26 -2.19 -8.01
C ILE A 4 -6.50 -1.49 -7.43
N LEU A 5 -6.75 -0.22 -7.77
CA LEU A 5 -7.94 0.50 -7.29
C LEU A 5 -9.16 0.23 -8.18
N ARG A 6 -8.92 -0.06 -9.46
CA ARG A 6 -9.95 -0.39 -10.44
C ARG A 6 -10.51 -1.79 -10.17
N GLU A 7 -9.63 -2.78 -10.01
CA GLU A 7 -9.99 -4.20 -9.85
C GLU A 7 -9.20 -4.85 -8.69
N PRO A 8 -9.39 -4.41 -7.44
CA PRO A 8 -8.60 -4.88 -6.30
C PRO A 8 -8.74 -6.36 -6.01
N ASP A 9 -9.92 -6.95 -6.23
CA ASP A 9 -10.20 -8.37 -5.94
C ASP A 9 -9.37 -9.33 -6.82
N GLU A 10 -8.83 -8.88 -7.96
CA GLU A 10 -7.92 -9.70 -8.78
C GLU A 10 -6.50 -9.79 -8.19
N TYR A 11 -6.10 -8.81 -7.39
CA TYR A 11 -4.73 -8.69 -6.87
C TYR A 11 -4.65 -8.94 -5.35
N LEU A 12 -5.73 -8.69 -4.63
CA LEU A 12 -5.79 -8.70 -3.17
C LEU A 12 -6.88 -9.63 -2.68
N ASN A 13 -6.60 -10.33 -1.58
CA ASN A 13 -7.57 -11.16 -0.87
C ASN A 13 -8.00 -10.47 0.43
N LYS A 14 -9.31 -10.30 0.65
CA LYS A 14 -9.87 -9.59 1.83
C LYS A 14 -9.55 -10.26 3.17
N ASP A 15 -9.25 -11.55 3.19
CA ASP A 15 -8.86 -12.27 4.40
C ASP A 15 -7.43 -11.96 4.82
N LYS A 16 -6.58 -11.53 3.88
CA LYS A 16 -5.17 -11.20 4.12
C LYS A 16 -4.99 -9.72 4.45
N GLU A 17 -4.01 -9.45 5.30
CA GLU A 17 -3.57 -8.09 5.61
C GLU A 17 -2.40 -7.70 4.70
N TYR A 18 -2.50 -6.52 4.09
CA TYR A 18 -1.46 -5.99 3.19
C TYR A 18 -0.86 -4.70 3.72
N HIS A 19 0.47 -4.67 3.81
CA HIS A 19 1.21 -3.46 4.14
C HIS A 19 1.63 -2.75 2.85
N ILE A 20 1.08 -1.57 2.60
CA ILE A 20 1.36 -0.79 1.40
C ILE A 20 2.35 0.32 1.73
N ILE A 21 3.43 0.38 0.97
CA ILE A 21 4.50 1.36 1.12
C ILE A 21 4.75 2.09 -0.19
N CYS A 22 5.05 3.39 -0.11
CA CYS A 22 5.59 4.15 -1.24
C CYS A 22 6.79 4.98 -0.77
N ARG A 23 7.39 5.77 -1.67
CA ARG A 23 8.60 6.54 -1.34
C ARG A 23 8.44 7.47 -0.14
N SER A 24 7.32 8.19 -0.04
CA SER A 24 7.09 9.24 0.99
C SER A 24 5.81 9.04 1.82
N GLY A 25 5.14 7.88 1.69
CA GLY A 25 3.89 7.57 2.39
C GLY A 25 2.61 8.21 1.84
N ARG A 26 2.66 9.31 1.06
CA ARG A 26 1.43 9.97 0.56
C ARG A 26 0.58 9.10 -0.36
N LYS A 27 1.21 8.46 -1.36
CA LYS A 27 0.49 7.64 -2.33
C LYS A 27 -0.10 6.38 -1.68
N SER A 28 0.67 5.73 -0.80
CA SER A 28 0.22 4.54 -0.09
C SER A 28 -0.92 4.87 0.87
N SER A 29 -0.87 6.03 1.53
CA SER A 29 -1.98 6.50 2.38
C SER A 29 -3.27 6.68 1.59
N PHE A 30 -3.22 7.32 0.42
CA PHE A 30 -4.40 7.47 -0.45
C PHE A 30 -4.94 6.10 -0.88
N THR A 31 -4.07 5.22 -1.39
CA THR A 31 -4.46 3.88 -1.83
C THR A 31 -5.05 3.04 -0.70
N CYS A 32 -4.48 3.09 0.52
CA CYS A 32 -5.02 2.38 1.67
C CYS A 32 -6.42 2.87 2.04
N ASN A 33 -6.68 4.18 1.99
CA ASN A 33 -8.02 4.71 2.27
C ASN A 33 -9.06 4.15 1.30
N GLU A 34 -8.76 4.17 0.00
CA GLU A 34 -9.67 3.64 -1.03
C GLU A 34 -9.90 2.14 -0.88
N LEU A 35 -8.87 1.36 -0.56
CA LEU A 35 -8.98 -0.09 -0.36
C LEU A 35 -9.70 -0.46 0.94
N MET A 36 -9.49 0.30 2.02
CA MET A 36 -10.24 0.11 3.27
C MET A 36 -11.74 0.32 3.05
N LEU A 37 -12.14 1.35 2.29
CA LEU A 37 -13.55 1.58 1.95
C LEU A 37 -14.17 0.42 1.15
N LYS A 38 -13.35 -0.31 0.39
CA LYS A 38 -13.77 -1.51 -0.36
C LYS A 38 -13.74 -2.80 0.48
N GLY A 39 -13.40 -2.72 1.77
CA GLY A 39 -13.41 -3.84 2.71
C GLY A 39 -12.12 -4.68 2.74
N PHE A 40 -11.01 -4.17 2.22
CA PHE A 40 -9.72 -4.85 2.32
C PHE A 40 -8.98 -4.48 3.60
N LYS A 41 -8.28 -5.45 4.19
CA LYS A 41 -7.40 -5.23 5.34
C LYS A 41 -6.06 -4.70 4.84
N VAL A 42 -5.86 -3.39 4.92
CA VAL A 42 -4.64 -2.74 4.45
C VAL A 42 -4.08 -1.80 5.51
N ILE A 43 -2.75 -1.74 5.58
CA ILE A 43 -2.01 -0.90 6.52
C ILE A 43 -1.04 -0.04 5.73
N ASN A 44 -1.12 1.28 5.92
CA ASN A 44 -0.15 2.20 5.32
C ASN A 44 1.14 2.21 6.16
N VAL A 45 2.29 2.02 5.49
CA VAL A 45 3.59 2.24 6.11
C VAL A 45 3.91 3.73 6.09
N SER A 46 3.62 4.41 7.20
CA SER A 46 3.90 5.84 7.41
C SER A 46 5.39 6.15 7.26
N GLY A 47 5.69 7.33 6.71
CA GLY A 47 7.07 7.73 6.39
C GLY A 47 7.59 7.16 5.07
N GLY A 48 7.02 6.06 4.58
CA GLY A 48 7.45 5.45 3.33
C GLY A 48 8.90 4.94 3.38
N THR A 49 9.48 4.66 2.21
CA THR A 49 10.86 4.16 2.15
C THR A 49 11.91 5.23 2.48
N ILE A 50 11.57 6.52 2.43
CA ILE A 50 12.51 7.60 2.78
C ILE A 50 12.84 7.64 4.28
N ASP A 51 11.91 7.23 5.14
CA ASP A 51 12.11 7.16 6.59
C ASP A 51 12.81 5.87 7.04
N TYR A 52 13.01 4.92 6.12
CA TYR A 52 13.71 3.68 6.41
C TYR A 52 15.20 3.95 6.64
N ARG A 53 15.70 3.58 7.83
CA ARG A 53 17.09 3.84 8.25
C ARG A 53 18.11 2.84 7.71
N GLY A 54 17.65 1.71 7.18
CA GLY A 54 18.51 0.69 6.60
C GLY A 54 18.91 1.01 5.16
N LYS A 55 19.79 0.18 4.59
CA LYS A 55 20.07 0.24 3.16
C LYS A 55 18.89 -0.32 2.38
N LEU A 56 18.40 0.45 1.41
CA LEU A 56 17.54 -0.06 0.37
C LEU A 56 18.45 -0.61 -0.72
N GLU A 57 18.43 -1.92 -0.90
CA GLU A 57 19.07 -2.54 -2.06
C GLU A 57 18.34 -2.06 -3.32
N LYS A 58 19.11 -1.71 -4.34
CA LYS A 58 18.59 -1.45 -5.68
C LYS A 58 19.04 -2.62 -6.54
N GLU A 59 18.09 -3.35 -7.12
CA GLU A 59 18.35 -4.27 -8.23
C GLU A 59 18.84 -3.51 -9.47
#